data_AF-V5H6J7-F1
#
_entry.id   AF-V5H6J7-F1
#
_cell.length_a   1.000
_cell.length_b   1.000
_cell.length_c   1.000
_cell.angle_alpha   90.00
_cell.angle_beta   90.00
_cell.angle_gamma   90.00
#
_symmetry.space_group_name_H-M   'P 1'
#
loop_
_entity.id
_entity.type
_entity.pdbx_description
1 polymer ?
#
loop_
_entity_poly.entity_id
_entity_poly.type
_entity_poly.pdbx_seq_one_letter_code
_entity_poly.pdbx_strand_id
1 'polypeptide(L)'
;GSGLLRRQKVLESCVRNLSDMLTIPLTVKTRTGVYNNENIAHILAPKFREWGANLITIHGRSREQRYTKTADWQYIKSVAQAAAPLPVLGNGDILSFDDYKKAMEAIPELTGVMIG
;
A
#
# COMPACT_ATOMS: atom_id res chain seq x y z
N GLY A 1 1.27 -10.27 -7.88
CA GLY A 1 0.30 -10.24 -6.76
C GLY A 1 1.01 -10.38 -5.41
N SER A 2 0.28 -10.50 -4.30
CA SER A 2 0.86 -10.42 -2.93
C SER A 2 1.91 -11.48 -2.59
N GLY A 3 1.99 -12.61 -3.31
CA GLY A 3 3.08 -13.58 -3.16
C GLY A 3 4.48 -13.00 -3.40
N LEU A 4 4.60 -11.88 -4.13
CA LEU A 4 5.87 -11.18 -4.34
C LEU A 4 6.41 -10.53 -3.06
N LEU A 5 5.59 -10.28 -2.04
CA LEU A 5 6.01 -9.62 -0.80
C LEU A 5 7.04 -10.43 0.01
N ARG A 6 7.18 -11.74 -0.26
CA ARG A 6 8.22 -12.60 0.31
C ARG A 6 9.43 -12.81 -0.60
N ARG A 7 9.40 -12.25 -1.81
CA ARG A 7 10.45 -12.38 -2.82
C ARG A 7 11.01 -11.00 -3.17
N GLN A 8 11.60 -10.34 -2.17
CA GLN A 8 11.99 -8.92 -2.26
C GLN A 8 12.89 -8.63 -3.47
N LYS A 9 13.86 -9.50 -3.79
CA LYS A 9 14.72 -9.32 -4.98
C LYS A 9 13.94 -9.31 -6.30
N VAL A 10 12.94 -10.18 -6.42
CA VAL A 10 12.07 -10.25 -7.60
C VAL A 10 11.18 -9.01 -7.67
N LEU A 11 10.60 -8.61 -6.53
CA LEU A 11 9.76 -7.42 -6.43
C LEU A 11 10.53 -6.14 -6.81
N GLU A 12 11.74 -5.98 -6.27
CA GLU A 12 12.64 -4.87 -6.60
C GLU A 12 12.96 -4.83 -8.09
N SER A 13 13.40 -5.96 -8.65
CA SER A 13 13.73 -6.04 -10.08
C SER A 13 12.54 -5.69 -10.96
N CYS A 14 11.33 -6.14 -10.62
CA CYS A 14 10.13 -5.76 -11.36
C CYS A 14 9.86 -4.25 -11.32
N VAL A 15 9.90 -3.62 -10.14
CA VAL A 15 9.57 -2.20 -10.00
C VAL A 15 10.62 -1.33 -10.70
N ARG A 16 11.92 -1.62 -10.51
CA ARG A 16 13.01 -0.88 -11.17
C ARG A 16 12.93 -0.98 -12.69
N ASN A 17 12.83 -2.19 -13.23
CA ASN A 17 12.77 -2.38 -14.68
C ASN A 17 11.55 -1.69 -15.30
N LEU A 18 10.39 -1.73 -14.64
CA LEU A 18 9.21 -1.01 -15.10
C LEU A 18 9.40 0.51 -15.02
N SER A 19 9.97 1.02 -13.94
CA SER A 19 10.25 2.45 -13.79
C SER A 19 11.22 2.96 -14.85
N ASP A 20 12.23 2.17 -15.21
CA ASP A 20 13.23 2.56 -16.21
C ASP A 20 12.66 2.56 -17.63
N MET A 21 11.70 1.66 -17.93
CA MET A 21 11.11 1.52 -19.25
C MET A 21 9.91 2.45 -19.50
N LEU A 22 9.15 2.80 -18.46
CA LEU A 22 7.93 3.58 -18.61
C LEU A 22 8.25 5.08 -18.65
N THR A 23 7.65 5.77 -19.62
CA THR A 23 7.66 7.24 -19.71
C THR A 23 6.48 7.88 -18.98
N ILE A 24 5.62 7.06 -18.36
CA ILE A 24 4.43 7.46 -17.60
C ILE A 24 4.57 7.02 -16.14
N PRO A 25 3.82 7.66 -15.20
CA PRO A 25 3.94 7.33 -13.78
C PRO A 25 3.63 5.86 -13.46
N LEU A 26 4.51 5.22 -12.70
CA LEU A 26 4.34 3.87 -12.20
C LEU A 26 3.72 3.89 -10.80
N THR A 27 2.66 3.09 -10.59
CA THR A 27 2.04 2.95 -9.27
C THR A 27 2.06 1.50 -8.81
N VAL A 28 2.09 1.29 -7.49
CA VAL A 28 2.10 -0.06 -6.89
C VAL A 28 0.93 -0.22 -5.92
N LYS A 29 0.08 -1.22 -6.16
CA LYS A 29 -0.94 -1.65 -5.20
C LYS A 29 -0.47 -2.87 -4.43
N THR A 30 -0.54 -2.80 -3.10
CA THR A 30 -0.06 -3.85 -2.20
C THR A 30 -1.04 -4.17 -1.07
N ARG A 31 -0.72 -5.21 -0.30
CA ARG A 31 -1.38 -5.66 0.94
C ARG A 31 -0.41 -5.50 2.11
N THR A 32 -0.91 -5.63 3.35
CA THR A 32 -0.05 -5.49 4.56
C THR A 32 1.08 -6.52 4.60
N GLY A 33 0.82 -7.71 4.09
CA GLY A 33 1.74 -8.85 4.05
C GLY A 33 1.11 -10.07 3.40
N VAL A 34 1.85 -11.18 3.39
CA VAL A 34 1.31 -12.49 2.95
C VAL A 34 0.52 -13.13 4.10
N TYR A 35 1.15 -13.28 5.26
CA TYR A 35 0.56 -13.95 6.42
C TYR A 35 -0.13 -12.96 7.35
N ASN A 36 -1.10 -13.45 8.11
CA ASN A 36 -1.67 -12.65 9.20
C ASN A 36 -0.59 -12.40 10.28
N ASN A 37 -0.56 -11.21 10.87
CA ASN A 37 0.40 -10.78 11.90
C ASN A 37 1.89 -10.73 11.46
N GLU A 38 2.20 -10.96 10.18
CA GLU A 38 3.54 -10.77 9.61
C GLU A 38 3.52 -9.64 8.57
N ASN A 39 3.14 -8.45 9.04
CA ASN A 39 3.02 -7.30 8.15
C ASN A 39 4.42 -6.80 7.74
N ILE A 40 4.61 -6.54 6.45
CA ILE A 40 5.90 -6.11 5.87
C ILE A 40 5.79 -4.82 5.06
N ALA A 41 4.57 -4.35 4.76
CA ALA A 41 4.37 -3.20 3.88
C ALA A 41 5.09 -1.93 4.37
N HIS A 42 5.15 -1.67 5.68
CA HIS A 42 5.89 -0.55 6.26
C HIS A 42 7.40 -0.55 5.94
N ILE A 43 8.02 -1.73 5.79
CA ILE A 43 9.44 -1.89 5.42
C ILE A 43 9.63 -1.70 3.91
N LEU A 44 8.62 -2.05 3.11
CA LEU A 44 8.68 -1.97 1.65
C LEU A 44 8.26 -0.59 1.11
N ALA A 45 7.43 0.14 1.83
CA ALA A 45 6.90 1.44 1.44
C ALA A 45 7.98 2.45 1.02
N PRO A 46 9.03 2.74 1.84
CA PRO A 46 10.10 3.64 1.41
C PRO A 46 10.88 3.09 0.20
N LYS A 47 11.05 1.77 0.13
CA LYS A 47 11.77 1.12 -0.98
C LYS A 47 11.05 1.25 -2.31
N PHE A 48 9.71 1.21 -2.34
CA PHE A 48 8.97 1.43 -3.59
C PHE A 48 9.30 2.78 -4.23
N ARG A 49 9.51 3.82 -3.41
CA ARG A 49 9.99 5.12 -3.89
C ARG A 49 11.39 5.01 -4.49
N GLU A 50 12.33 4.38 -3.77
CA GLU A 50 13.71 4.16 -4.23
C GLU A 50 13.79 3.32 -5.51
N TRP A 51 12.78 2.48 -5.74
CA TRP A 51 12.66 1.64 -6.93
C TRP A 51 11.94 2.36 -8.09
N GLY A 52 11.42 3.56 -7.87
CA GLY A 52 10.85 4.41 -8.92
C GLY A 52 9.31 4.46 -8.98
N ALA A 53 8.61 3.91 -7.99
CA ALA A 53 7.16 4.12 -7.90
C ALA A 53 6.82 5.58 -7.59
N ASN A 54 5.78 6.11 -8.22
CA ASN A 54 5.28 7.47 -8.04
C ASN A 54 4.11 7.56 -7.04
N LEU A 55 3.43 6.44 -6.78
CA LEU A 55 2.35 6.33 -5.80
C LEU A 55 2.21 4.88 -5.34
N ILE A 56 1.85 4.68 -4.07
CA ILE A 56 1.45 3.36 -3.57
C ILE A 56 -0.01 3.35 -3.10
N THR A 57 -0.69 2.23 -3.29
CA THR A 57 -1.99 1.96 -2.66
C THR A 57 -1.85 0.77 -1.73
N ILE A 58 -2.23 0.93 -0.46
CA ILE A 58 -2.17 -0.13 0.55
C ILE A 58 -3.57 -0.61 0.91
N HIS A 59 -3.83 -1.89 0.68
CA HIS A 59 -4.97 -2.56 1.30
C HIS A 59 -4.61 -2.94 2.73
N GLY A 60 -5.38 -2.48 3.71
CA GLY A 60 -5.24 -2.81 5.14
C GLY A 60 -5.46 -4.27 5.52
N ARG A 61 -5.36 -5.23 4.59
CA ARG A 61 -5.44 -6.66 4.87
C ARG A 61 -4.22 -7.40 4.35
N SER A 62 -3.83 -8.46 5.05
CA SER A 62 -2.87 -9.44 4.54
C SER A 62 -3.51 -10.30 3.46
N ARG A 63 -2.71 -11.07 2.71
CA ARG A 63 -3.25 -12.03 1.73
C ARG A 63 -4.15 -13.07 2.42
N GLU A 64 -3.71 -13.64 3.53
CA GLU A 64 -4.42 -14.71 4.23
C GLU A 64 -5.75 -14.30 4.81
N GLN A 65 -5.86 -13.06 5.27
CA GLN A 65 -7.13 -12.52 5.78
C GLN A 65 -8.22 -12.46 4.70
N ARG A 66 -7.88 -12.53 3.41
CA ARG A 66 -8.85 -12.42 2.30
C ARG A 66 -9.81 -11.25 2.52
N TYR A 67 -11.08 -11.55 2.83
CA TYR A 67 -12.15 -10.63 3.21
C TYR A 67 -12.80 -10.99 4.57
N THR A 68 -12.18 -11.86 5.36
CA THR A 68 -12.77 -12.39 6.61
C THR A 68 -12.55 -11.49 7.83
N LYS A 69 -11.72 -10.46 7.68
CA LYS A 69 -11.46 -9.44 8.70
C LYS A 69 -11.64 -8.04 8.11
N THR A 70 -11.78 -7.06 9.00
CA THR A 70 -11.77 -5.64 8.66
C THR A 70 -10.36 -5.18 8.25
N ALA A 71 -10.28 -4.15 7.42
CA ALA A 71 -9.04 -3.49 7.05
C ALA A 71 -8.44 -2.75 8.25
N ASP A 72 -7.15 -2.94 8.47
CA ASP A 72 -6.37 -2.29 9.51
C ASP A 72 -5.90 -0.90 9.06
N TRP A 73 -6.72 0.10 9.37
CA TRP A 73 -6.44 1.51 9.05
C TRP A 73 -5.33 2.12 9.90
N GLN A 74 -5.07 1.60 11.11
CA GLN A 74 -3.93 2.04 11.90
C GLN A 74 -2.62 1.60 11.26
N TYR A 75 -2.58 0.39 10.72
CA TYR A 75 -1.41 -0.07 9.97
C TYR A 75 -1.25 0.67 8.63
N ILE A 76 -2.36 1.03 7.95
CA ILE A 76 -2.30 1.92 6.77
C ILE A 76 -1.61 3.25 7.13
N LYS A 77 -1.95 3.85 8.28
CA LYS A 77 -1.28 5.06 8.77
C LYS A 77 0.23 4.87 8.94
N SER A 78 0.66 3.79 9.61
CA SER A 78 2.08 3.48 9.76
C SER A 78 2.81 3.32 8.42
N VAL A 79 2.14 2.72 7.43
CA VAL A 79 2.67 2.58 6.06
C VAL A 79 2.78 3.94 5.38
N ALA A 80 1.76 4.80 5.48
CA ALA A 80 1.77 6.14 4.90
C ALA A 80 2.90 7.01 5.46
N GLN A 81 3.10 6.96 6.79
CA GLN A 81 4.19 7.65 7.46
C GLN A 81 5.56 7.15 6.98
N ALA A 82 5.74 5.82 6.87
CA ALA A 82 6.99 5.23 6.39
C ALA A 82 7.26 5.48 4.89
N ALA A 83 6.22 5.69 4.09
CA ALA A 83 6.33 5.95 2.65
C ALA A 83 6.75 7.39 2.36
N ALA A 84 6.52 8.32 3.29
CA ALA A 84 6.69 9.75 3.05
C ALA A 84 8.07 10.09 2.49
N PRO A 85 8.16 11.03 1.52
CA PRO A 85 7.11 11.79 0.85
C PRO A 85 6.39 11.09 -0.34
N LEU A 86 6.48 9.77 -0.52
CA LEU A 86 5.73 9.09 -1.58
C LEU A 86 4.21 9.16 -1.31
N PRO A 87 3.38 9.60 -2.27
CA PRO A 87 1.92 9.61 -2.12
C PRO A 87 1.35 8.21 -1.84
N VAL A 88 0.41 8.14 -0.90
CA VAL A 88 -0.23 6.89 -0.47
C VAL A 88 -1.75 6.98 -0.54
N LEU A 89 -2.38 5.97 -1.14
CA LEU A 89 -3.82 5.75 -1.06
C LEU A 89 -4.14 4.61 -0.09
N GLY A 90 -5.07 4.86 0.83
CA GLY A 90 -5.64 3.83 1.70
C GLY A 90 -6.72 3.00 0.99
N ASN A 91 -6.84 1.71 1.29
CA ASN A 91 -7.84 0.85 0.68
C ASN A 91 -8.37 -0.21 1.65
N GLY A 92 -9.69 -0.41 1.61
CA GLY A 92 -10.40 -1.45 2.34
C GLY A 92 -11.52 -0.88 3.21
N ASP A 93 -12.74 -1.39 3.00
CA ASP A 93 -13.89 -1.16 3.88
C ASP A 93 -14.32 0.32 3.98
N ILE A 94 -14.09 1.11 2.92
CA ILE A 94 -14.78 2.39 2.69
C ILE A 94 -16.08 2.07 1.96
N LEU A 95 -17.21 2.13 2.67
CA LEU A 95 -18.52 1.74 2.13
C LEU A 95 -19.48 2.94 1.99
N SER A 96 -19.08 4.10 2.51
CA SER A 96 -19.85 5.32 2.50
C SER A 96 -18.97 6.56 2.42
N PHE A 97 -19.59 7.71 2.13
CA PHE A 97 -18.91 9.00 2.20
C PHE A 97 -18.42 9.33 3.62
N ASP A 98 -19.14 8.90 4.65
CA ASP A 98 -18.73 9.11 6.04
C ASP A 98 -17.50 8.27 6.41
N ASP A 99 -17.37 7.05 5.89
CA ASP A 99 -16.15 6.25 6.07
C ASP A 99 -14.95 6.93 5.42
N TYR A 100 -15.13 7.48 4.21
CA TYR A 100 -14.09 8.25 3.52
C TYR A 100 -13.63 9.45 4.36
N LYS A 101 -14.56 10.28 4.83
CA LYS A 101 -14.23 11.45 5.67
C LYS A 101 -13.46 11.03 6.93
N LYS A 102 -13.96 10.03 7.66
CA LYS A 102 -13.31 9.51 8.87
C LYS A 102 -11.88 9.04 8.58
N ALA A 103 -11.65 8.34 7.48
CA ALA A 103 -10.32 7.86 7.10
C ALA A 103 -9.36 9.01 6.80
N MET A 104 -9.79 10.01 6.02
CA MET A 104 -8.96 11.17 5.66
C MET A 104 -8.67 12.08 6.86
N GLU A 105 -9.63 12.25 7.78
CA GLU A 105 -9.45 13.02 9.01
C GLU A 105 -8.49 12.32 9.99
N ALA A 106 -8.59 10.99 10.12
CA ALA A 106 -7.75 10.22 11.03
C ALA A 106 -6.30 10.05 10.56
N ILE A 107 -6.06 10.14 9.24
CA ILE A 107 -4.76 9.88 8.61
C ILE A 107 -4.44 10.98 7.58
N PRO A 108 -3.99 12.16 8.03
CA PRO A 108 -3.63 13.27 7.15
C PRO A 108 -2.49 12.95 6.18
N GLU A 109 -1.70 11.90 6.44
CA GLU A 109 -0.62 11.45 5.56
C GLU A 109 -1.12 10.77 4.28
N LEU A 110 -2.40 10.39 4.21
CA LEU A 110 -2.99 9.83 2.98
C LEU A 110 -3.29 10.93 1.97
N THR A 111 -2.98 10.65 0.71
CA THR A 111 -3.38 11.49 -0.42
C THR A 111 -4.85 11.25 -0.81
N GLY A 112 -5.41 10.10 -0.43
CA GLY A 112 -6.78 9.73 -0.73
C GLY A 112 -7.07 8.28 -0.38
N VAL A 113 -8.20 7.78 -0.86
CA VAL A 113 -8.59 6.37 -0.73
C VAL A 113 -8.91 5.76 -2.10
N MET A 114 -8.79 4.44 -2.19
CA MET A 114 -9.30 3.65 -3.31
C MET A 114 -10.51 2.83 -2.85
N ILE A 115 -11.60 2.89 -3.61
CA ILE A 115 -12.85 2.14 -3.37
C ILE A 115 -13.00 1.09 -4.49
N GLY A 116 -13.50 -0.09 -4.15
CA GLY A 116 -13.77 -1.19 -5.08
C GLY A 116 -14.33 -2.41 -4.38
#